data_AF-A0A9E4HWC9-F1
#
_entry.id   AF-A0A9E4HWC9-F1
#
_cell.length_a   1.000
_cell.length_b   1.000
_cell.length_c   1.000
_cell.angle_alpha   90.00
_cell.angle_beta   90.00
_cell.angle_gamma   90.00
#
_symmetry.space_group_name_H-M   'P 1'
#
loop_
_entity.id
_entity.type
_entity.pdbx_description
1 polymer ?
#
loop_
_entity_poly.entity_id
_entity_poly.type
_entity_poly.pdbx_seq_one_letter_code
_entity_poly.pdbx_strand_id
1 'polypeptide(L)'
;KSEYATGYATLYGDMCGGYAPLIDVWKTRVFELCRWRNQNLPQGALGPSGEVIPDRIITRPPSAELRPDQQDSDSLPEYEVLDAIMKALVEDQHSVDSIIAGGHDPELVQRCATMLMRAEYKRRQCAPGPKLTKRAFYRDRRFPITSRYPLSTPLKAGDPE
;
A
#
# COMPACT_ATOMS: atom_id res chain seq x y z
N LYS A 1 -3.19 3.02 2.75
CA LYS A 1 -3.21 1.56 2.44
C LYS A 1 -1.86 1.03 1.95
N SER A 2 -1.20 1.67 0.98
CA SER A 2 0.09 1.22 0.40
C SER A 2 1.18 1.02 1.45
N GLU A 3 1.38 1.99 2.34
CA GLU A 3 2.35 1.94 3.45
C GLU A 3 2.08 0.77 4.42
N TYR A 4 0.82 0.54 4.79
CA TYR A 4 0.42 -0.62 5.59
C TYR A 4 0.60 -1.95 4.85
N ALA A 5 0.40 -1.96 3.53
CA ALA A 5 0.61 -3.14 2.70
C ALA A 5 2.08 -3.55 2.72
N THR A 6 3.00 -2.60 2.51
CA THR A 6 4.45 -2.84 2.49
C THR A 6 5.09 -2.94 3.87
N GLY A 7 4.41 -2.48 4.92
CA GLY A 7 4.99 -2.32 6.25
C GLY A 7 5.95 -1.14 6.33
N TYR A 8 5.84 -0.20 5.38
CA TYR A 8 6.56 1.07 5.37
C TYR A 8 5.89 2.05 6.35
N ALA A 9 5.94 1.67 7.62
CA ALA A 9 5.29 2.33 8.73
C ALA A 9 6.07 2.01 10.01
N THR A 10 6.09 2.94 10.95
CA THR A 10 6.85 2.83 12.20
C THR A 10 5.92 2.45 13.33
N LEU A 11 6.17 1.29 13.94
CA LEU A 11 5.45 0.90 15.15
C LEU A 11 5.70 1.94 16.23
N TYR A 12 4.61 2.33 16.89
CA TYR A 12 4.59 3.38 17.91
C TYR A 12 4.95 4.80 17.40
N GLY A 13 5.13 4.96 16.09
CA GLY A 13 5.30 6.25 15.40
C GLY A 13 4.04 6.61 14.63
N ASP A 14 4.15 6.68 13.29
CA ASP A 14 3.04 7.02 12.38
C ASP A 14 1.80 6.12 12.51
N MET A 15 1.94 4.91 13.05
CA MET A 15 0.83 3.98 13.25
C MET A 15 0.00 4.29 14.50
N CYS A 16 0.49 5.14 15.42
CA CYS A 16 -0.19 5.48 16.66
C CYS A 16 -1.39 6.40 16.40
N GLY A 17 -2.54 6.07 17.01
CA GLY A 17 -3.72 6.93 17.01
C GLY A 17 -4.98 6.17 17.38
N GLY A 18 -6.07 6.91 17.64
CA GLY A 18 -7.38 6.31 17.91
C GLY A 18 -8.14 5.89 16.63
N TYR A 19 -7.79 6.48 15.49
CA TYR A 19 -8.45 6.23 14.21
C TYR A 19 -7.52 6.60 13.03
N ALA A 20 -7.54 5.81 11.97
CA ALA A 20 -6.72 6.00 10.76
C ALA A 20 -7.62 6.26 9.54
N PRO A 21 -7.90 7.53 9.19
CA PRO A 21 -8.87 7.87 8.12
C PRO A 21 -8.51 7.34 6.73
N LEU A 22 -7.20 7.22 6.43
CA LEU A 22 -6.68 6.80 5.13
C LEU A 22 -6.19 5.34 5.11
N ILE A 23 -6.54 4.55 6.14
CA ILE A 23 -6.03 3.18 6.28
C ILE A 23 -6.31 2.32 5.04
N ASP A 24 -7.48 2.50 4.43
CA ASP A 24 -7.95 1.75 3.26
C ASP A 24 -7.99 2.58 1.96
N VAL A 25 -7.13 3.60 1.84
CA VAL A 25 -6.93 4.38 0.59
C VAL A 25 -5.54 4.10 0.01
N TRP A 26 -5.45 3.70 -1.26
CA TRP A 26 -4.18 3.55 -1.99
C TRP A 26 -3.51 4.91 -2.21
N LYS A 27 -2.17 4.96 -2.25
CA LYS A 27 -1.43 6.23 -2.32
C LYS A 27 -1.75 7.01 -3.59
N THR A 28 -1.81 6.33 -4.72
CA THR A 28 -2.30 6.88 -6.00
C THR A 28 -3.67 7.57 -5.83
N ARG A 29 -4.61 6.91 -5.14
CA ARG A 29 -5.93 7.47 -4.83
C ARG A 29 -5.89 8.64 -3.85
N VAL A 30 -4.95 8.67 -2.91
CA VAL A 30 -4.76 9.84 -2.02
C VAL A 30 -4.43 11.08 -2.85
N PHE A 31 -3.50 10.97 -3.79
CA PHE A 31 -3.14 12.10 -4.67
C PHE A 31 -4.33 12.56 -5.53
N GLU A 32 -5.13 11.63 -6.04
CA GLU A 32 -6.37 11.98 -6.76
C GLU A 32 -7.38 12.71 -5.86
N LEU A 33 -7.55 12.26 -4.60
CA LEU A 33 -8.43 12.89 -3.63
C LEU A 33 -7.97 14.30 -3.26
N CYS A 34 -6.66 14.54 -3.17
CA CYS A 34 -6.11 15.88 -2.93
C CYS A 34 -6.50 16.84 -4.08
N ARG A 35 -6.26 16.43 -5.34
CA ARG A 35 -6.64 17.22 -6.52
C ARG A 35 -8.14 17.45 -6.58
N TRP A 36 -8.93 16.41 -6.33
CA TRP A 36 -10.38 16.51 -6.28
C TRP A 36 -10.83 17.48 -5.19
N ARG A 37 -10.26 17.44 -3.98
CA ARG A 37 -10.62 18.37 -2.90
C ARG A 37 -10.27 19.82 -3.22
N ASN A 38 -9.18 20.10 -3.92
CA ASN A 38 -8.87 21.47 -4.34
C ASN A 38 -9.86 22.01 -5.39
N GLN A 39 -10.47 21.12 -6.18
CA GLN A 39 -11.44 21.48 -7.21
C GLN A 39 -12.89 21.48 -6.71
N ASN A 40 -13.16 20.92 -5.53
CA ASN A 40 -14.51 20.70 -5.03
C ASN A 40 -14.62 21.11 -3.56
N LEU A 41 -15.73 21.74 -3.18
CA LEU A 41 -16.10 21.93 -1.78
C LEU A 41 -17.21 20.93 -1.42
N PRO A 42 -16.90 19.82 -0.71
CA PRO A 42 -17.92 18.84 -0.34
C PRO A 42 -18.99 19.47 0.55
N GLN A 43 -20.23 19.01 0.41
CA GLN A 43 -21.32 19.43 1.29
C GLN A 43 -20.97 19.13 2.76
N GLY A 44 -21.10 20.14 3.63
CA GLY A 44 -20.77 20.03 5.05
C GLY A 44 -19.28 20.16 5.38
N ALA A 45 -18.41 20.38 4.39
CA ALA A 45 -17.01 20.71 4.66
C ALA A 45 -16.90 22.08 5.34
N LEU A 46 -16.08 22.14 6.40
CA LEU A 46 -15.84 23.37 7.18
C LEU A 46 -14.64 24.19 6.67
N GLY A 47 -13.89 23.65 5.71
CA GLY A 47 -12.73 24.32 5.11
C GLY A 47 -13.12 25.26 3.95
N PRO A 48 -12.18 26.08 3.47
CA PRO A 48 -12.46 27.02 2.38
C PRO A 48 -12.77 26.33 1.05
N SER A 49 -13.41 27.05 0.15
CA SER A 49 -13.46 26.71 -1.28
C SER A 49 -12.09 26.96 -1.93
N GLY A 50 -11.83 26.28 -3.05
CA GLY A 50 -10.57 26.40 -3.79
C GLY A 50 -9.43 25.56 -3.20
N GLU A 51 -8.20 26.05 -3.36
CA GLU A 51 -6.99 25.33 -2.95
C GLU A 51 -6.90 25.24 -1.41
N VAL A 52 -7.02 24.01 -0.90
CA VAL A 52 -6.84 23.70 0.53
C VAL A 52 -5.52 22.97 0.78
N ILE A 53 -5.09 22.17 -0.19
CA ILE A 53 -3.86 21.40 -0.16
C ILE A 53 -2.91 22.05 -1.16
N PRO A 54 -1.83 22.73 -0.72
CA PRO A 54 -0.89 23.38 -1.63
C PRO A 54 -0.37 22.42 -2.71
N ASP A 55 -0.34 22.87 -3.97
CA ASP A 55 0.07 22.03 -5.11
C ASP A 55 1.47 21.43 -4.90
N ARG A 56 2.39 22.18 -4.29
CA ARG A 56 3.75 21.72 -3.94
C ARG A 56 3.78 20.44 -3.10
N ILE A 57 2.73 20.14 -2.32
CA ILE A 57 2.64 18.91 -1.52
C ILE A 57 2.21 17.72 -2.40
N ILE A 58 1.43 17.99 -3.45
CA ILE A 58 0.90 16.99 -4.38
C ILE A 58 1.92 16.63 -5.46
N THR A 59 2.70 17.62 -5.91
CA THR A 59 3.68 17.46 -7.00
C THR A 59 5.08 17.10 -6.51
N ARG A 60 5.35 17.23 -5.20
CA ARG A 60 6.61 16.77 -4.63
C ARG A 60 6.72 15.25 -4.77
N PRO A 61 7.87 14.72 -5.24
CA PRO A 61 8.13 13.29 -5.23
C PRO A 61 7.97 12.73 -3.82
N PRO A 62 7.37 11.54 -3.66
CA PRO A 62 7.27 10.90 -2.35
C PRO A 62 8.67 10.71 -1.73
N SER A 63 8.81 11.12 -0.47
CA SER A 63 10.03 10.95 0.31
C SER A 63 9.67 10.80 1.79
N ALA A 64 10.21 9.78 2.46
CA ALA A 64 10.21 9.62 3.89
C ALA A 64 11.17 10.64 4.48
N GLU A 65 10.61 11.69 5.08
CA GLU A 65 11.32 12.87 5.58
C GLU A 65 12.22 12.60 6.81
N LEU A 66 12.65 11.36 7.06
CA LEU A 66 13.36 10.97 8.27
C LEU A 66 14.88 11.07 8.18
N ARG A 67 15.47 11.34 7.00
CA ARG A 67 16.89 11.65 6.84
C ARG A 67 17.15 12.68 5.73
N PRO A 68 18.14 13.57 5.89
CA PRO A 68 18.67 14.33 4.75
C PRO A 68 19.08 13.34 3.66
N ASP A 69 18.64 13.59 2.43
CA ASP A 69 18.94 12.80 1.23
C ASP A 69 18.24 11.43 1.07
N GLN A 70 17.26 11.06 1.91
CA GLN A 70 16.48 9.83 1.70
C GLN A 70 15.32 10.05 0.71
N GLN A 71 15.31 9.31 -0.40
CA GLN A 71 14.16 9.24 -1.31
C GLN A 71 13.36 7.95 -1.02
N ASP A 72 12.02 7.98 -1.09
CA ASP A 72 11.20 6.78 -0.91
C ASP A 72 11.49 5.72 -2.00
N SER A 73 11.95 6.18 -3.16
CA SER A 73 12.39 5.37 -4.30
C SER A 73 13.53 4.40 -3.96
N ASP A 74 14.31 4.67 -2.90
CA ASP A 74 15.38 3.75 -2.47
C ASP A 74 14.81 2.47 -1.83
N SER A 75 13.57 2.53 -1.30
CA SER A 75 12.98 1.45 -0.50
C SER A 75 11.72 0.86 -1.11
N LEU A 76 10.97 1.63 -1.91
CA LEU A 76 9.71 1.21 -2.53
C LEU A 76 9.74 1.44 -4.04
N PRO A 77 9.03 0.61 -4.82
CA PRO A 77 8.73 0.94 -6.22
C PRO A 77 7.84 2.19 -6.33
N GLU A 78 7.80 2.79 -7.52
CA GLU A 78 6.84 3.85 -7.84
C GLU A 78 5.41 3.43 -7.49
N TYR A 79 4.64 4.36 -6.91
CA TYR A 79 3.34 4.04 -6.32
C TYR A 79 2.33 3.54 -7.34
N GLU A 80 2.40 4.00 -8.59
CA GLU A 80 1.56 3.51 -9.68
C GLU A 80 1.72 2.01 -9.88
N VAL A 81 2.97 1.53 -9.86
CA VAL A 81 3.29 0.11 -10.04
C VAL A 81 3.04 -0.67 -8.75
N LEU A 82 3.47 -0.13 -7.62
CA LEU A 82 3.28 -0.74 -6.30
C LEU A 82 1.79 -0.95 -5.98
N ASP A 83 0.96 0.07 -6.15
CA ASP A 83 -0.47 0.00 -5.84
C ASP A 83 -1.19 -0.97 -6.79
N ALA A 84 -0.80 -1.04 -8.06
CA ALA A 84 -1.34 -2.00 -9.02
C ALA A 84 -1.08 -3.45 -8.57
N ILE A 85 0.18 -3.77 -8.24
CA ILE A 85 0.55 -5.11 -7.75
C ILE A 85 -0.13 -5.42 -6.41
N MET A 86 -0.12 -4.47 -5.47
CA MET A 86 -0.73 -4.66 -4.15
C MET A 86 -2.24 -4.84 -4.23
N LYS A 87 -2.92 -4.13 -5.12
CA LYS A 87 -4.35 -4.31 -5.37
C LYS A 87 -4.64 -5.69 -5.95
N ALA A 88 -3.86 -6.15 -6.92
CA ALA A 88 -4.00 -7.50 -7.47
C ALA A 88 -3.80 -8.59 -6.41
N LEU A 89 -2.78 -8.46 -5.56
CA LEU A 89 -2.51 -9.41 -4.46
C LEU A 89 -3.57 -9.37 -3.35
N VAL A 90 -4.03 -8.17 -2.96
CA VAL A 90 -4.85 -7.98 -1.75
C VAL A 90 -6.34 -8.02 -2.05
N GLU A 91 -6.79 -7.31 -3.09
CA GLU A 91 -8.21 -7.13 -3.38
C GLU A 91 -8.73 -8.17 -4.36
N ASP A 92 -8.01 -8.36 -5.46
CA ASP A 92 -8.41 -9.28 -6.53
C ASP A 92 -7.90 -10.72 -6.28
N GLN A 93 -7.02 -10.90 -5.28
CA GLN A 93 -6.49 -12.20 -4.84
C GLN A 93 -5.76 -13.00 -5.92
N HIS A 94 -5.10 -12.32 -6.84
CA HIS A 94 -4.25 -13.00 -7.82
C HIS A 94 -3.04 -13.62 -7.12
N SER A 95 -2.60 -14.78 -7.62
CA SER A 95 -1.32 -15.37 -7.23
C SER A 95 -0.17 -14.55 -7.82
N VAL A 96 1.03 -14.70 -7.24
CA VAL A 96 2.27 -14.13 -7.79
C VAL A 96 2.44 -14.53 -9.25
N ASP A 97 2.28 -15.81 -9.57
CA ASP A 97 2.42 -16.35 -10.93
C ASP A 97 1.42 -15.71 -11.91
N SER A 98 0.18 -15.45 -11.48
CA SER A 98 -0.85 -14.81 -12.31
C SER A 98 -0.51 -13.35 -12.62
N ILE A 99 0.02 -12.62 -11.64
CA ILE A 99 0.43 -11.22 -11.83
C ILE A 99 1.63 -11.14 -12.78
N ILE A 100 2.59 -12.07 -12.65
CA ILE A 100 3.74 -12.17 -13.55
C ILE A 100 3.29 -12.50 -14.98
N ALA A 101 2.39 -13.47 -15.15
CA ALA A 101 1.81 -13.81 -16.45
C ALA A 101 1.05 -12.63 -17.09
N GLY A 102 0.54 -11.70 -16.27
CA GLY A 102 -0.06 -10.44 -16.70
C GLY A 102 0.94 -9.39 -17.21
N GLY A 103 2.24 -9.68 -17.23
CA GLY A 103 3.28 -8.81 -17.80
C GLY A 103 4.00 -7.92 -16.78
N HIS A 104 3.77 -8.12 -15.48
CA HIS A 104 4.56 -7.45 -14.45
C HIS A 104 5.93 -8.10 -14.28
N ASP A 105 6.94 -7.29 -13.95
CA ASP A 105 8.29 -7.78 -13.67
C ASP A 105 8.30 -8.81 -12.51
N PRO A 106 8.79 -10.05 -12.74
CA PRO A 106 8.85 -11.10 -11.72
C PRO A 106 9.54 -10.67 -10.43
N GLU A 107 10.67 -9.97 -10.52
CA GLU A 107 11.43 -9.57 -9.35
C GLU A 107 10.63 -8.58 -8.50
N LEU A 108 10.00 -7.60 -9.15
CA LEU A 108 9.16 -6.62 -8.51
C LEU A 108 7.94 -7.22 -7.82
N VAL A 109 7.23 -8.14 -8.49
CA VAL A 109 6.05 -8.82 -7.91
C VAL A 109 6.46 -9.62 -6.69
N GLN A 110 7.56 -10.38 -6.78
CA GLN A 110 8.07 -11.19 -5.69
C GLN A 110 8.50 -10.33 -4.49
N ARG A 111 9.16 -9.19 -4.75
CA ARG A 111 9.53 -8.21 -3.72
C ARG A 111 8.28 -7.65 -3.03
N CYS A 112 7.26 -7.23 -3.80
CA CYS A 112 6.00 -6.71 -3.26
C CYS A 112 5.27 -7.75 -2.39
N ALA A 113 5.14 -8.98 -2.87
CA ALA A 113 4.52 -10.06 -2.11
C ALA A 113 5.29 -10.36 -0.80
N THR A 114 6.62 -10.30 -0.84
CA THR A 114 7.48 -10.49 0.34
C THR A 114 7.27 -9.37 1.37
N MET A 115 7.25 -8.11 0.93
CA MET A 115 6.92 -6.97 1.79
C MET A 115 5.53 -7.15 2.42
N LEU A 116 4.54 -7.54 1.61
CA LEU A 116 3.17 -7.77 2.06
C LEU A 116 3.11 -8.81 3.18
N MET A 117 3.78 -9.96 3.03
CA MET A 117 3.79 -10.98 4.09
C MET A 117 4.49 -10.52 5.36
N ARG A 118 5.68 -9.91 5.25
CA ARG A 118 6.49 -9.49 6.40
C ARG A 118 5.81 -8.43 7.25
N ALA A 119 4.93 -7.64 6.66
CA ALA A 119 4.25 -6.53 7.32
C ALA A 119 3.04 -6.94 8.19
N GLU A 120 2.69 -8.24 8.29
CA GLU A 120 1.51 -8.70 9.02
C GLU A 120 1.54 -8.30 10.50
N TYR A 121 2.69 -8.42 11.18
CA TYR A 121 2.81 -8.06 12.59
C TYR A 121 2.57 -6.56 12.87
N LYS A 122 2.96 -5.69 11.93
CA LYS A 122 2.68 -4.25 12.03
C LYS A 122 1.18 -4.01 11.84
N ARG A 123 0.58 -4.60 10.80
CA ARG A 123 -0.84 -4.39 10.47
C ARG A 123 -1.80 -4.81 11.58
N ARG A 124 -1.44 -5.84 12.37
CA ARG A 124 -2.24 -6.29 13.52
C ARG A 124 -2.34 -5.26 14.65
N GLN A 125 -1.46 -4.26 14.66
CA GLN A 125 -1.42 -3.19 15.67
C GLN A 125 -1.96 -1.85 15.14
N CYS A 126 -2.48 -1.80 13.92
CA CYS A 126 -3.03 -0.56 13.36
C CYS A 126 -4.26 -0.08 14.12
N ALA A 127 -4.41 1.24 14.23
CA ALA A 127 -5.66 1.88 14.60
C ALA A 127 -6.82 1.46 13.66
N PRO A 128 -8.07 1.43 14.15
CA PRO A 128 -9.23 1.19 13.30
C PRO A 128 -9.40 2.31 12.27
N GLY A 129 -10.12 2.03 11.19
CA GLY A 129 -10.44 3.03 10.17
C GLY A 129 -11.53 2.55 9.20
N PRO A 130 -11.93 3.39 8.25
CA PRO A 130 -13.01 3.06 7.34
C PRO A 130 -12.57 2.01 6.31
N LYS A 131 -13.51 1.17 5.87
CA LYS A 131 -13.33 0.30 4.70
C LYS A 131 -13.94 0.97 3.48
N LEU A 132 -13.14 1.10 2.41
CA LEU A 132 -13.52 1.72 1.16
C LEU A 132 -13.35 0.79 -0.05
N THR A 133 -12.48 -0.21 0.09
CA THR A 133 -12.12 -1.14 -0.98
C THR A 133 -12.82 -2.49 -0.84
N LYS A 134 -12.64 -3.40 -1.82
CA LYS A 134 -13.22 -4.75 -1.77
C LYS A 134 -12.75 -5.52 -0.52
N ARG A 135 -11.47 -5.37 -0.16
CA ARG A 135 -10.81 -6.09 0.94
C ARG A 135 -9.90 -5.17 1.75
N ALA A 136 -10.24 -5.00 3.02
CA ALA A 136 -9.44 -4.25 3.97
C ALA A 136 -8.53 -5.17 4.80
N PHE A 137 -7.42 -4.62 5.31
CA PHE A 137 -6.41 -5.39 6.05
C PHE A 137 -6.83 -5.88 7.43
N TYR A 138 -7.84 -5.29 8.06
CA TYR A 138 -8.25 -5.66 9.41
C TYR A 138 -9.15 -6.91 9.41
N ARG A 139 -10.40 -6.77 8.95
CA ARG A 139 -11.42 -7.82 9.08
C ARG A 139 -11.30 -8.88 7.99
N ASP A 140 -10.99 -8.46 6.76
CA ASP A 140 -11.21 -9.27 5.56
C ASP A 140 -9.96 -10.07 5.14
N ARG A 141 -8.77 -9.67 5.59
CA ARG A 141 -7.50 -10.36 5.30
C ARG A 141 -6.84 -10.82 6.61
N ARG A 142 -6.96 -12.10 6.94
CA ARG A 142 -6.42 -12.68 8.17
C ARG A 142 -5.33 -13.70 7.85
N PHE A 143 -4.08 -13.30 8.02
CA PHE A 143 -2.93 -14.18 7.82
C PHE A 143 -2.17 -14.39 9.14
N PRO A 144 -1.44 -15.50 9.29
CA PRO A 144 -0.60 -15.73 10.45
C PRO A 144 0.57 -14.73 10.48
N ILE A 145 0.94 -14.27 11.68
CA ILE A 145 2.14 -13.43 11.88
C ILE A 145 3.40 -14.26 11.63
N THR A 146 3.49 -15.42 12.30
CA THR A 146 4.59 -16.36 12.12
C THR A 146 4.27 -17.26 10.94
N SER A 147 4.95 -17.03 9.81
CA SER A 147 4.76 -17.80 8.58
C SER A 147 6.08 -17.95 7.83
N ARG A 148 6.33 -19.16 7.32
CA ARG A 148 7.40 -19.45 6.34
C ARG A 148 6.82 -19.97 5.02
N TYR A 149 5.57 -19.62 4.73
CA TYR A 149 4.92 -20.05 3.49
C TYR A 149 5.71 -19.51 2.27
N PRO A 150 6.09 -20.36 1.31
CA PRO A 150 6.79 -19.92 0.11
C PRO A 150 5.83 -19.13 -0.80
N LEU A 151 6.25 -17.95 -1.25
CA LEU A 151 5.43 -17.06 -2.08
C LEU A 151 5.38 -17.46 -3.57
N SER A 152 6.34 -18.24 -4.01
CA SER A 152 6.38 -18.85 -5.33
C SER A 152 6.28 -20.35 -5.17
N THR A 153 5.54 -21.01 -6.06
CA THR A 153 5.71 -22.44 -6.26
C THR A 153 7.16 -22.63 -6.72
N PRO A 154 8.01 -23.43 -6.06
CA PRO A 154 9.29 -23.77 -6.67
C PRO A 154 8.97 -24.38 -8.03
N LEU A 155 9.57 -23.85 -9.11
CA LEU A 155 9.57 -24.52 -10.40
C LEU A 155 9.98 -25.96 -10.10
N LYS A 156 9.10 -26.93 -10.38
CA LYS A 156 9.48 -28.35 -10.29
C LYS A 156 10.73 -28.48 -11.16
N ALA A 157 11.89 -28.71 -10.54
CA ALA A 157 13.05 -29.19 -11.26
C ALA A 157 12.55 -30.44 -12.00
N GLY A 158 12.68 -30.43 -13.33
CA GLY A 158 11.97 -31.33 -14.22
C GLY A 158 11.90 -32.75 -13.68
N ASP A 159 10.68 -33.31 -13.66
CA ASP A 159 10.51 -34.75 -13.54
C ASP A 159 11.32 -35.37 -14.70
N PRO A 160 12.36 -36.17 -14.44
CA PRO A 160 13.01 -36.91 -15.51
C PRO A 160 12.03 -37.98 -15.99
N GLU A 161 11.66 -37.93 -17.27
CA GLU A 161 11.15 -39.09 -18.00
C GLU A 161 12.19 -40.23 -18.01
#